data_AF-A0A1V1P866-F1
#
_entry.id   AF-A0A1V1P866-F1
#
_cell.length_a   1.000
_cell.length_b   1.000
_cell.length_c   1.000
_cell.angle_alpha   90.00
_cell.angle_beta   90.00
_cell.angle_gamma   90.00
#
_symmetry.space_group_name_H-M   'P 1'
#
loop_
_entity.id
_entity.type
_entity.pdbx_description
1 polymer ?
#
loop_
_entity_poly.entity_id
_entity_poly.type
_entity_poly.pdbx_seq_one_letter_code
_entity_poly.pdbx_strand_id
1 'polypeptide(L)'
;MSDRLTFPLSKDIVKKFHLFFILKAKSMDQETLKRQLLDTFKVELDEHVLTLNKGLLRLEQGASGEKFNTLVAELFRAAHSLKGASRTVDILDINLIAHRLEDVLGLIQHQKISLSSQLFDLMFQAVDLIKECMSTKLEGKDFPFDRLNSIVEKLEAATVISDNSQNNAANKDLPEIKIAATNSSDNNQEHRKEQSINIKKQLP
;
A
#
# COMPACT_ATOMS: atom_id res chain seq x y z
N MET A 1 29.73 -52.42 -51.58
CA MET A 1 29.84 -50.93 -51.57
C MET A 1 28.72 -50.37 -50.70
N SER A 2 28.94 -49.22 -50.06
CA SER A 2 28.02 -48.70 -49.03
C SER A 2 27.82 -47.19 -49.19
N ASP A 3 27.14 -46.77 -50.26
CA ASP A 3 26.84 -45.37 -50.51
C ASP A 3 25.90 -44.80 -49.45
N ARG A 4 26.45 -43.99 -48.55
CA ARG A 4 25.65 -43.16 -47.64
C ARG A 4 25.13 -41.97 -48.43
N LEU A 5 23.85 -42.03 -48.84
CA LEU A 5 23.14 -40.93 -49.47
C LEU A 5 22.97 -39.74 -48.50
N THR A 6 24.00 -38.91 -48.38
CA THR A 6 23.96 -37.66 -47.62
C THR A 6 23.23 -36.59 -48.42
N PHE A 7 21.90 -36.58 -48.34
CA PHE A 7 21.07 -35.50 -48.88
C PHE A 7 21.42 -34.17 -48.20
N PRO A 8 21.87 -33.14 -48.94
CA PRO A 8 22.22 -31.86 -48.34
C PRO A 8 20.97 -31.09 -47.93
N LEU A 9 20.80 -30.88 -46.62
CA LEU A 9 19.79 -29.96 -46.08
C LEU A 9 20.03 -28.55 -46.63
N SER A 10 18.98 -27.86 -47.08
CA SER A 10 19.14 -26.50 -47.59
C SER A 10 19.58 -25.54 -46.48
N LYS A 11 20.34 -24.51 -46.85
CA LYS A 11 20.84 -23.50 -45.89
C LYS A 11 19.72 -22.87 -45.08
N ASP A 12 18.52 -22.75 -45.66
CA ASP A 12 17.37 -22.13 -45.00
C ASP A 12 16.64 -23.08 -44.05
N ILE A 13 16.66 -24.40 -44.32
CA ILE A 13 16.21 -25.41 -43.34
C ILE A 13 17.15 -25.38 -42.12
N VAL A 14 18.48 -25.37 -42.34
CA VAL A 14 19.47 -25.30 -41.26
C VAL A 14 19.33 -24.00 -40.44
N LYS A 15 19.16 -22.84 -41.09
CA LYS A 15 18.85 -21.57 -40.40
C LYS A 15 17.56 -21.65 -39.60
N LYS A 16 16.49 -22.25 -40.15
CA LYS A 16 15.18 -22.35 -39.48
C LYS A 16 15.25 -23.24 -38.23
N PHE A 17 15.99 -24.34 -38.27
CA PHE A 17 16.32 -25.12 -37.08
C PHE A 17 17.16 -24.32 -36.08
N HIS A 18 18.24 -23.66 -36.52
CA HIS A 18 19.11 -22.90 -35.61
C HIS A 18 18.36 -21.75 -34.90
N LEU A 19 17.53 -21.00 -35.64
CA LEU A 19 16.66 -19.96 -35.09
C LEU A 19 15.61 -20.55 -34.11
N PHE A 20 15.00 -21.68 -34.44
CA PHE A 20 14.08 -22.39 -33.54
C PHE A 20 14.78 -22.83 -32.24
N PHE A 21 16.00 -23.36 -32.32
CA PHE A 21 16.80 -23.74 -31.16
C PHE A 21 17.18 -22.52 -30.29
N ILE A 22 17.58 -21.39 -30.90
CA ILE A 22 17.87 -20.15 -30.17
C ILE A 22 16.61 -19.61 -29.47
N LEU A 23 15.46 -19.59 -30.14
CA LEU A 23 14.19 -19.15 -29.56
C LEU A 23 13.74 -20.09 -28.43
N LYS A 24 13.87 -21.41 -28.59
CA LYS A 24 13.62 -22.40 -27.54
C LYS A 24 14.53 -22.20 -26.33
N ALA A 25 15.84 -22.07 -26.54
CA ALA A 25 16.81 -21.82 -25.48
C ALA A 25 16.49 -20.53 -24.71
N LYS A 26 16.22 -19.43 -25.41
CA LYS A 26 15.82 -18.16 -24.79
C LYS A 26 14.49 -18.29 -24.02
N SER A 27 13.50 -19.02 -24.53
CA SER A 27 12.25 -19.23 -23.78
C SER A 27 12.45 -20.05 -22.49
N MET A 28 13.37 -21.03 -22.51
CA MET A 28 13.61 -21.92 -21.39
C MET A 28 14.45 -21.25 -20.29
N ASP A 29 15.38 -20.37 -20.66
CA ASP A 29 16.06 -19.44 -19.75
C ASP A 29 15.07 -18.55 -19.00
N GLN A 30 14.14 -17.90 -19.73
CA GLN A 30 13.17 -16.97 -19.14
C GLN A 30 12.17 -17.66 -18.19
N GLU A 31 11.65 -18.84 -18.53
CA GLU A 31 10.78 -19.60 -17.61
C GLU A 31 11.56 -20.16 -16.40
N THR A 32 12.86 -20.46 -16.55
CA THR A 32 13.73 -20.85 -15.42
C THR A 32 13.93 -19.68 -14.45
N LEU A 33 14.26 -18.50 -14.97
CA LEU A 33 14.42 -17.27 -14.18
C LEU A 33 13.11 -16.88 -13.49
N LYS A 34 11.99 -16.88 -14.21
CA LYS A 34 10.65 -16.60 -13.66
C LYS A 34 10.28 -17.56 -12.53
N ARG A 35 10.59 -18.85 -12.68
CA ARG A 35 10.40 -19.82 -11.61
C ARG A 35 11.30 -19.53 -10.40
N GLN A 36 12.58 -19.23 -10.60
CA GLN A 36 13.48 -18.87 -9.50
C GLN A 36 12.99 -17.64 -8.73
N LEU A 37 12.48 -16.62 -9.43
CA LEU A 37 11.89 -15.44 -8.79
C LEU A 37 10.64 -15.79 -7.96
N LEU A 38 9.77 -16.68 -8.46
CA LEU A 38 8.59 -17.16 -7.71
C LEU A 38 8.98 -18.02 -6.50
N ASP A 39 9.97 -18.91 -6.64
CA ASP A 39 10.48 -19.76 -5.56
C ASP A 39 11.15 -18.91 -4.46
N THR A 40 11.90 -17.85 -4.82
CA THR A 40 12.46 -16.88 -3.86
C THR A 40 11.37 -16.03 -3.19
N PHE A 41 10.45 -15.46 -3.97
CA PHE A 41 9.34 -14.67 -3.43
C PHE A 41 8.45 -15.46 -2.47
N LYS A 42 8.29 -16.78 -2.70
CA LYS A 42 7.58 -17.65 -1.74
C LYS A 42 8.21 -17.61 -0.35
N VAL A 43 9.54 -17.66 -0.26
CA VAL A 43 10.26 -17.67 1.03
C VAL A 43 10.08 -16.32 1.74
N GLU A 44 10.30 -15.21 1.03
CA GLU A 44 10.07 -13.85 1.54
C GLU A 44 8.61 -13.65 2.01
N LEU A 45 7.65 -14.19 1.26
CA LEU A 45 6.23 -14.13 1.60
C LEU A 45 5.89 -14.93 2.86
N ASP A 46 6.40 -16.16 2.98
CA ASP A 46 6.17 -16.98 4.18
C ASP A 46 6.81 -16.36 5.43
N GLU A 47 7.97 -15.69 5.30
CA GLU A 47 8.58 -14.89 6.38
C GLU A 47 7.76 -13.64 6.74
N HIS A 48 7.34 -12.84 5.75
CA HIS A 48 6.54 -11.64 6.01
C HIS A 48 5.16 -11.97 6.58
N VAL A 49 4.48 -13.02 6.10
CA VAL A 49 3.22 -13.50 6.70
C VAL A 49 3.43 -13.98 8.14
N LEU A 50 4.54 -14.67 8.44
CA LEU A 50 4.85 -15.08 9.80
C LEU A 50 5.07 -13.88 10.74
N THR A 51 5.70 -12.82 10.25
CA THR A 51 5.86 -11.54 10.96
C THR A 51 4.52 -10.84 11.15
N LEU A 52 3.68 -10.77 10.11
CA LEU A 52 2.35 -10.18 10.16
C LEU A 52 1.47 -10.85 11.22
N ASN A 53 1.31 -12.18 11.16
CA ASN A 53 0.50 -12.92 12.13
C ASN A 53 1.02 -12.81 13.57
N LYS A 54 2.34 -12.84 13.79
CA LYS A 54 2.93 -12.65 15.13
C LYS A 54 2.74 -11.24 15.68
N GLY A 55 2.87 -10.21 14.84
CA GLY A 55 2.71 -8.81 15.27
C GLY A 55 1.25 -8.46 15.54
N LEU A 56 0.33 -8.88 14.68
CA LEU A 56 -1.12 -8.70 14.87
C LEU A 56 -1.61 -9.33 16.18
N LEU A 57 -1.25 -10.60 16.43
CA LEU A 57 -1.62 -11.30 17.67
C LEU A 57 -1.07 -10.60 18.93
N ARG A 58 0.13 -10.02 18.87
CA ARG A 58 0.69 -9.25 20.00
C ARG A 58 0.00 -7.92 20.23
N LEU A 59 -0.47 -7.25 19.18
CA LEU A 59 -1.28 -6.03 19.29
C LEU A 59 -2.66 -6.35 19.87
N GLU A 60 -3.31 -7.42 19.40
CA GLU A 60 -4.59 -7.90 19.91
C GLU A 60 -4.53 -8.30 21.41
N GLN A 61 -3.41 -8.89 21.84
CA GLN A 61 -3.11 -9.18 23.24
C GLN A 61 -2.82 -7.94 24.12
N GLY A 62 -3.05 -6.72 23.62
CA GLY A 62 -2.99 -5.47 24.40
C GLY A 62 -1.60 -4.85 24.52
N ALA A 63 -0.71 -5.08 23.55
CA ALA A 63 0.56 -4.35 23.48
C ALA A 63 0.32 -2.83 23.40
N SER A 64 1.10 -2.06 24.17
CA SER A 64 0.88 -0.63 24.42
C SER A 64 2.19 0.16 24.49
N GLY A 65 2.11 1.48 24.38
CA GLY A 65 3.26 2.39 24.45
C GLY A 65 4.29 2.13 23.35
N GLU A 66 5.57 2.16 23.69
CA GLU A 66 6.67 1.91 22.76
C GLU A 66 6.53 0.56 22.04
N LYS A 67 6.10 -0.51 22.74
CA LYS A 67 5.91 -1.84 22.14
C LYS A 67 4.85 -1.84 21.04
N PHE A 68 3.77 -1.10 21.21
CA PHE A 68 2.74 -0.91 20.18
C PHE A 68 3.35 -0.24 18.94
N ASN A 69 4.05 0.89 19.13
CA ASN A 69 4.68 1.63 18.04
C ASN A 69 5.70 0.76 17.28
N THR A 70 6.52 -0.03 17.99
CA THR A 70 7.48 -0.96 17.40
C THR A 70 6.78 -2.03 16.56
N LEU A 71 5.74 -2.69 17.09
CA LEU A 71 5.00 -3.74 16.38
C LEU A 71 4.30 -3.20 15.13
N VAL A 72 3.59 -2.06 15.23
CA VAL A 72 2.94 -1.44 14.07
C VAL A 72 3.96 -1.07 12.99
N ALA A 73 5.15 -0.56 13.38
CA ALA A 73 6.22 -0.23 12.43
C ALA A 73 6.98 -1.46 11.89
N GLU A 74 6.89 -2.63 12.53
CA GLU A 74 7.35 -3.93 12.02
C GLU A 74 6.35 -4.47 10.98
N LEU A 75 5.06 -4.49 11.34
CA LEU A 75 3.95 -4.89 10.46
C LEU A 75 3.88 -4.07 9.18
N PHE A 76 3.94 -2.73 9.28
CA PHE A 76 3.91 -1.83 8.13
C PHE A 76 5.04 -2.13 7.13
N ARG A 77 6.25 -2.42 7.64
CA ARG A 77 7.39 -2.80 6.79
C ARG A 77 7.20 -4.16 6.12
N ALA A 78 6.64 -5.15 6.81
CA ALA A 78 6.32 -6.45 6.20
C ALA A 78 5.28 -6.31 5.07
N ALA A 79 4.23 -5.51 5.27
CA ALA A 79 3.23 -5.22 4.23
C ALA A 79 3.85 -4.45 3.04
N HIS A 80 4.67 -3.44 3.30
CA HIS A 80 5.35 -2.66 2.25
C HIS A 80 6.33 -3.50 1.42
N SER A 81 7.11 -4.39 2.05
CA SER A 81 7.98 -5.33 1.34
C SER A 81 7.18 -6.32 0.48
N LEU A 82 6.09 -6.88 1.00
CA LEU A 82 5.17 -7.73 0.23
C LEU A 82 4.60 -6.99 -0.99
N LYS A 83 4.17 -5.71 -0.82
CA LYS A 83 3.70 -4.86 -1.93
C LYS A 83 4.80 -4.65 -2.97
N GLY A 84 6.04 -4.39 -2.55
CA GLY A 84 7.19 -4.24 -3.45
C GLY A 84 7.47 -5.52 -4.24
N ALA A 85 7.67 -6.65 -3.54
CA ALA A 85 8.12 -7.90 -4.15
C ALA A 85 7.05 -8.59 -5.01
N SER A 86 5.77 -8.54 -4.61
CA SER A 86 4.64 -9.07 -5.41
C SER A 86 4.51 -8.45 -6.79
N ARG A 87 4.94 -7.18 -6.95
CA ARG A 87 4.99 -6.48 -8.24
C ARG A 87 6.13 -6.98 -9.13
N THR A 88 7.24 -7.44 -8.55
CA THR A 88 8.39 -8.01 -9.28
C THR A 88 8.06 -9.37 -9.90
N VAL A 89 7.20 -10.17 -9.24
CA VAL A 89 6.76 -11.50 -9.70
C VAL A 89 5.41 -11.54 -10.42
N ASP A 90 4.82 -10.36 -10.67
CA ASP A 90 3.52 -10.21 -11.35
C ASP A 90 2.38 -11.01 -10.69
N ILE A 91 2.19 -10.79 -9.38
CA ILE A 91 1.04 -11.32 -8.61
C ILE A 91 0.25 -10.15 -8.03
N LEU A 92 -0.61 -9.58 -8.87
CA LEU A 92 -1.39 -8.38 -8.56
C LEU A 92 -2.37 -8.58 -7.39
N ASP A 93 -2.88 -9.80 -7.19
CA ASP A 93 -3.80 -10.12 -6.08
C ASP A 93 -3.14 -9.85 -4.72
N ILE A 94 -1.91 -10.36 -4.55
CA ILE A 94 -1.09 -10.14 -3.35
C ILE A 94 -0.69 -8.66 -3.24
N ASN A 95 -0.38 -8.00 -4.36
CA ASN A 95 -0.04 -6.58 -4.38
C ASN A 95 -1.18 -5.70 -3.82
N LEU A 96 -2.42 -5.97 -4.26
CA LEU A 96 -3.61 -5.25 -3.81
C LEU A 96 -3.88 -5.46 -2.31
N ILE A 97 -3.82 -6.71 -1.82
CA ILE A 97 -4.05 -7.00 -0.40
C ILE A 97 -2.95 -6.38 0.47
N ALA A 98 -1.68 -6.52 0.07
CA ALA A 98 -0.54 -5.94 0.80
C ALA A 98 -0.60 -4.40 0.85
N HIS A 99 -1.04 -3.76 -0.23
CA HIS A 99 -1.25 -2.30 -0.28
C HIS A 99 -2.34 -1.85 0.69
N ARG A 100 -3.51 -2.51 0.70
CA ARG A 100 -4.59 -2.17 1.64
C ARG A 100 -4.21 -2.44 3.10
N LEU A 101 -3.43 -3.49 3.39
CA LEU A 101 -2.84 -3.72 4.71
C LEU A 101 -1.86 -2.61 5.12
N GLU A 102 -0.99 -2.17 4.20
CA GLU A 102 -0.05 -1.07 4.42
C GLU A 102 -0.78 0.24 4.74
N ASP A 103 -1.87 0.56 4.02
CA ASP A 103 -2.68 1.76 4.26
C ASP A 103 -3.33 1.73 5.66
N VAL A 104 -3.96 0.61 6.03
CA VAL A 104 -4.56 0.40 7.36
C VAL A 104 -3.50 0.51 8.47
N LEU A 105 -2.36 -0.15 8.32
CA LEU A 105 -1.25 -0.09 9.27
C LEU A 105 -0.63 1.31 9.35
N GLY A 106 -0.60 2.05 8.24
CA GLY A 106 -0.19 3.45 8.19
C GLY A 106 -1.12 4.36 9.00
N LEU A 107 -2.44 4.18 8.89
CA LEU A 107 -3.41 4.93 9.71
C LEU A 107 -3.35 4.56 11.20
N ILE A 108 -3.11 3.30 11.53
CA ILE A 108 -2.88 2.86 12.92
C ILE A 108 -1.60 3.52 13.48
N GLN A 109 -0.51 3.56 12.70
CA GLN A 109 0.75 4.18 13.11
C GLN A 109 0.61 5.68 13.40
N HIS A 110 -0.21 6.38 12.62
CA HIS A 110 -0.50 7.80 12.79
C HIS A 110 -1.70 8.07 13.72
N GLN A 111 -2.20 7.06 14.44
CA GLN A 111 -3.31 7.13 15.40
C GLN A 111 -4.61 7.71 14.80
N LYS A 112 -4.83 7.48 13.51
CA LYS A 112 -6.00 7.95 12.74
C LYS A 112 -7.20 6.99 12.82
N ILE A 113 -6.94 5.71 13.04
CA ILE A 113 -7.96 4.69 13.34
C ILE A 113 -7.55 3.89 14.59
N SER A 114 -8.54 3.46 15.36
CA SER A 114 -8.35 2.58 16.52
C SER A 114 -8.48 1.12 16.12
N LEU A 115 -7.69 0.24 16.75
CA LEU A 115 -7.84 -1.21 16.59
C LEU A 115 -9.11 -1.71 17.31
N SER A 116 -9.87 -2.56 16.63
CA SER A 116 -11.00 -3.33 17.16
C SER A 116 -10.85 -4.80 16.78
N SER A 117 -11.58 -5.72 17.43
CA SER A 117 -11.52 -7.14 17.05
C SER A 117 -11.93 -7.33 15.58
N GLN A 118 -12.95 -6.61 15.10
CA GLN A 118 -13.37 -6.69 13.69
C GLN A 118 -12.28 -6.25 12.71
N LEU A 119 -11.41 -5.32 13.10
CA LEU A 119 -10.27 -4.89 12.30
C LEU A 119 -9.11 -5.90 12.38
N PHE A 120 -8.89 -6.55 13.52
CA PHE A 120 -7.97 -7.69 13.62
C PHE A 120 -8.45 -8.88 12.78
N ASP A 121 -9.70 -9.31 12.92
CA ASP A 121 -10.34 -10.37 12.14
C ASP A 121 -10.16 -10.14 10.63
N LEU A 122 -10.34 -8.90 10.18
CA LEU A 122 -10.17 -8.50 8.78
C LEU A 122 -8.70 -8.51 8.33
N MET A 123 -7.77 -8.03 9.16
CA MET A 123 -6.34 -8.09 8.85
C MET A 123 -5.82 -9.53 8.81
N PHE A 124 -6.25 -10.41 9.72
CA PHE A 124 -5.91 -11.84 9.67
C PHE A 124 -6.46 -12.51 8.41
N GLN A 125 -7.74 -12.28 8.06
CA GLN A 125 -8.33 -12.78 6.81
C GLN A 125 -7.54 -12.34 5.57
N ALA A 126 -7.04 -11.10 5.55
CA ALA A 126 -6.22 -10.58 4.47
C ALA A 126 -4.83 -11.25 4.40
N VAL A 127 -4.20 -11.51 5.55
CA VAL A 127 -2.90 -12.20 5.63
C VAL A 127 -3.01 -13.67 5.21
N ASP A 128 -4.09 -14.35 5.56
CA ASP A 128 -4.38 -15.71 5.07
C ASP A 128 -4.68 -15.71 3.56
N LEU A 129 -5.39 -14.70 3.04
CA LEU A 129 -5.67 -14.57 1.62
C LEU A 129 -4.38 -14.43 0.79
N ILE A 130 -3.38 -13.70 1.29
CA ILE A 130 -2.05 -13.59 0.64
C ILE A 130 -1.39 -14.97 0.45
N LYS A 131 -1.50 -15.86 1.44
CA LYS A 131 -0.98 -17.25 1.32
C LYS A 131 -1.78 -18.08 0.32
N GLU A 132 -3.09 -17.89 0.28
CA GLU A 132 -3.93 -18.61 -0.67
C GLU A 132 -3.65 -18.17 -2.11
N CYS A 133 -3.60 -16.85 -2.39
CA CYS A 133 -3.23 -16.31 -3.70
C CYS A 133 -1.88 -16.86 -4.19
N MET A 134 -0.87 -16.94 -3.30
CA MET A 134 0.43 -17.51 -3.66
C MET A 134 0.33 -19.01 -3.98
N SER A 135 -0.49 -19.76 -3.24
CA SER A 135 -0.74 -21.18 -3.50
C SER A 135 -1.46 -21.41 -4.83
N THR A 136 -2.51 -20.62 -5.11
CA THR A 136 -3.25 -20.63 -6.37
C THR A 136 -2.36 -20.29 -7.57
N LYS A 137 -1.46 -19.29 -7.44
CA LYS A 137 -0.48 -18.94 -8.48
C LYS A 137 0.50 -20.08 -8.76
N LEU A 138 0.97 -20.78 -7.73
CA LEU A 138 1.87 -21.94 -7.86
C LEU A 138 1.17 -23.17 -8.48
N GLU A 139 -0.14 -23.31 -8.30
CA GLU A 139 -0.97 -24.28 -9.01
C GLU A 139 -1.27 -23.89 -10.47
N GLY A 140 -0.83 -22.72 -10.93
CA GLY A 140 -1.07 -22.21 -12.29
C GLY A 140 -2.53 -21.79 -12.55
N LYS A 141 -3.24 -21.37 -11.50
CA LYS A 141 -4.64 -20.95 -11.53
C LYS A 141 -4.77 -19.44 -11.26
N ASP A 142 -5.88 -18.86 -11.70
CA ASP A 142 -6.30 -17.50 -11.33
C ASP A 142 -7.04 -17.50 -9.98
N PHE A 143 -6.94 -16.41 -9.22
CA PHE A 143 -7.60 -16.29 -7.92
C PHE A 143 -9.07 -15.81 -8.05
N PRO A 144 -10.02 -16.27 -7.21
CA PRO A 144 -11.42 -15.84 -7.31
C PRO A 144 -11.62 -14.33 -7.03
N PHE A 145 -11.91 -13.57 -8.10
CA PHE A 145 -12.03 -12.11 -8.07
C PHE A 145 -12.98 -11.60 -6.97
N ASP A 146 -14.19 -12.15 -6.87
CA ASP A 146 -15.19 -11.69 -5.89
C ASP A 146 -14.69 -11.77 -4.44
N ARG A 147 -13.85 -12.77 -4.14
CA ARG A 147 -13.29 -12.96 -2.80
C ARG A 147 -12.08 -12.05 -2.53
N LEU A 148 -11.29 -11.74 -3.56
CA LEU A 148 -10.27 -10.68 -3.49
C LEU A 148 -10.93 -9.32 -3.24
N ASN A 149 -11.90 -8.94 -4.09
CA ASN A 149 -12.59 -7.64 -4.00
C ASN A 149 -13.29 -7.49 -2.65
N SER A 150 -13.98 -8.53 -2.16
CA SER A 150 -14.67 -8.47 -0.86
C SER A 150 -13.74 -8.27 0.35
N ILE A 151 -12.43 -8.53 0.26
CA ILE A 151 -11.47 -8.21 1.31
C ILE A 151 -10.83 -6.84 1.07
N VAL A 152 -10.50 -6.51 -0.17
CA VAL A 152 -9.96 -5.19 -0.57
C VAL A 152 -10.94 -4.06 -0.20
N GLU A 153 -12.23 -4.20 -0.56
CA GLU A 153 -13.29 -3.24 -0.25
C GLU A 153 -13.50 -3.06 1.26
N LYS A 154 -13.42 -4.13 2.05
CA LYS A 154 -13.56 -4.06 3.52
C LYS A 154 -12.38 -3.33 4.16
N LEU A 155 -11.15 -3.57 3.70
CA LEU A 155 -9.97 -2.87 4.18
C LEU A 155 -10.01 -1.38 3.81
N GLU A 156 -10.47 -1.05 2.60
CA GLU A 156 -10.66 0.34 2.17
C GLU A 156 -11.80 1.05 2.92
N ALA A 157 -12.92 0.37 3.20
CA ALA A 157 -13.96 0.92 4.05
C ALA A 157 -13.46 1.21 5.48
N ALA A 158 -12.49 0.44 5.99
CA ALA A 158 -11.89 0.66 7.30
C ALA A 158 -10.96 1.89 7.36
N THR A 159 -10.38 2.34 6.24
CA THR A 159 -9.55 3.56 6.22
C THR A 159 -10.41 4.84 6.23
N VAL A 160 -11.51 4.87 5.47
CA VAL A 160 -12.38 6.04 5.27
C VAL A 160 -13.05 6.55 6.57
N ILE A 161 -13.22 5.68 7.57
CA ILE A 161 -13.88 6.03 8.86
C ILE A 161 -13.08 7.06 9.68
N SER A 162 -11.77 7.20 9.42
CA SER A 162 -10.91 8.27 9.97
C SER A 162 -11.50 9.67 9.77
N ASP A 163 -11.86 10.01 8.52
CA ASP A 163 -11.92 11.42 8.11
C ASP A 163 -13.23 12.12 8.52
N ASN A 164 -14.32 11.34 8.66
CA ASN A 164 -15.58 11.86 9.20
C ASN A 164 -15.53 12.10 10.72
N SER A 165 -14.56 11.50 11.43
CA SER A 165 -14.44 11.61 12.89
C SER A 165 -13.75 12.91 13.33
N GLN A 166 -12.88 13.50 12.50
CA GLN A 166 -12.17 14.74 12.86
C GLN A 166 -13.01 16.02 12.61
N ASN A 167 -14.01 15.96 11.74
CA ASN A 167 -14.81 17.14 11.33
C ASN A 167 -15.94 17.54 12.31
N ASN A 168 -16.33 16.67 13.26
CA ASN A 168 -17.47 16.92 14.17
C ASN A 168 -17.08 17.44 15.56
N ALA A 169 -15.78 17.64 15.84
CA ALA A 169 -15.30 18.12 17.14
C ALA A 169 -15.24 19.66 17.28
N ALA A 170 -15.41 20.41 16.18
CA ALA A 170 -15.11 21.84 16.10
C ALA A 170 -16.33 22.79 16.24
N ASN A 171 -17.49 22.30 16.69
CA ASN A 171 -18.69 23.14 16.89
C ASN A 171 -19.46 22.83 18.19
N LYS A 172 -18.74 22.94 19.32
CA LYS A 172 -19.30 23.14 20.66
C LYS A 172 -18.38 24.07 21.44
N ASP A 173 -18.57 25.37 21.22
CA ASP A 173 -18.55 26.42 22.25
C ASP A 173 -18.52 27.81 21.58
N LEU A 174 -19.71 28.41 21.44
CA LEU A 174 -19.86 29.85 21.23
C LEU A 174 -21.06 30.32 22.08
N PRO A 175 -20.90 31.29 22.99
CA PRO A 175 -21.95 31.64 23.96
C PRO A 175 -23.10 32.45 23.35
N GLU A 176 -24.26 32.41 24.01
CA GLU A 176 -25.43 33.21 23.63
C GLU A 176 -25.12 34.72 23.63
N ILE A 177 -25.18 35.35 22.46
CA ILE A 177 -25.22 36.81 22.36
C ILE A 177 -26.65 37.28 22.68
N LYS A 178 -26.87 37.69 23.93
CA LYS A 178 -28.13 38.32 24.36
C LYS A 178 -28.27 39.69 23.72
N ILE A 179 -29.16 39.80 22.73
CA ILE A 179 -29.45 41.05 22.02
C ILE A 179 -30.24 41.98 22.96
N ALA A 180 -29.57 43.02 23.46
CA ALA A 180 -30.20 44.15 24.14
C ALA A 180 -29.99 45.41 23.30
N ALA A 181 -31.08 46.06 22.87
CA ALA A 181 -31.04 47.18 21.94
C ALA A 181 -31.32 48.52 22.63
N THR A 182 -30.37 49.46 22.55
CA THR A 182 -30.59 50.89 22.85
C THR A 182 -29.71 51.80 21.99
N ASN A 183 -30.34 52.38 20.97
CA ASN A 183 -30.13 53.64 20.22
C ASN A 183 -28.92 54.57 20.48
N SER A 184 -28.60 55.34 19.41
CA SER A 184 -28.00 56.70 19.37
C SER A 184 -26.47 56.81 19.64
N SER A 185 -25.69 57.66 18.95
CA SER A 185 -25.98 58.81 18.07
C SER A 185 -24.94 58.99 16.93
N ASP A 186 -25.22 59.87 15.97
CA ASP A 186 -24.27 60.34 14.95
C ASP A 186 -23.02 61.06 15.51
N ASN A 187 -21.92 61.03 14.75
CA ASN A 187 -21.39 62.25 14.11
C ASN A 187 -20.24 61.96 13.11
N ASN A 188 -20.28 62.63 11.96
CA ASN A 188 -19.11 62.84 11.10
C ASN A 188 -18.37 64.12 11.55
N GLN A 189 -17.04 64.18 11.46
CA GLN A 189 -16.37 65.14 10.56
C GLN A 189 -14.83 65.03 10.53
N GLU A 190 -14.31 65.62 9.45
CA GLU A 190 -12.94 65.66 8.94
C GLU A 190 -11.87 66.22 9.89
N HIS A 191 -10.64 65.71 9.78
CA HIS A 191 -9.52 66.63 9.51
C HIS A 191 -8.42 66.05 8.61
N ARG A 192 -7.60 66.96 8.06
CA ARG A 192 -6.70 66.71 6.93
C ARG A 192 -5.28 67.21 7.24
N LYS A 193 -4.30 66.57 6.60
CA LYS A 193 -2.96 67.08 6.20
C LYS A 193 -1.84 67.28 7.24
N GLU A 194 -0.68 66.74 6.84
CA GLU A 194 0.67 67.34 6.89
C GLU A 194 1.39 67.60 8.23
N GLN A 195 2.41 66.77 8.51
CA GLN A 195 3.79 67.26 8.61
C GLN A 195 4.83 66.19 8.25
N SER A 196 5.96 66.63 7.70
CA SER A 196 6.91 65.82 6.91
C SER A 196 8.29 65.72 7.58
N ILE A 197 9.05 64.65 7.27
CA ILE A 197 10.54 64.56 7.43
C ILE A 197 11.00 64.48 8.91
N ASN A 198 11.98 63.69 9.36
CA ASN A 198 13.08 62.90 8.76
C ASN A 198 13.05 61.45 9.35
N ILE A 199 14.03 60.55 9.32
CA ILE A 199 15.43 60.51 8.85
C ILE A 199 15.75 59.13 8.20
N LYS A 200 17.02 58.86 7.83
CA LYS A 200 17.53 57.51 7.48
C LYS A 200 18.89 57.27 8.16
N LYS A 201 19.36 56.00 8.09
CA LYS A 201 20.75 55.48 8.23
C LYS A 201 21.10 54.84 9.61
N GLN A 202 22.03 53.87 9.68
CA GLN A 202 22.89 53.29 8.63
C GLN A 202 23.18 51.78 8.83
N LEU A 203 23.42 51.09 7.71
CA LEU A 203 24.21 49.84 7.63
C LEU A 203 25.71 50.15 7.87
N PRO A 204 26.54 49.15 8.20
CA PRO A 204 27.09 48.24 7.19
C PRO A 204 26.54 46.81 7.25
#